data_AF-A0A8K0GC82-F1
#
_entry.id   AF-A0A8K0GC82-F1
#
_cell.length_a   1.000
_cell.length_b   1.000
_cell.length_c   1.000
_cell.angle_alpha   90.00
_cell.angle_beta   90.00
_cell.angle_gamma   90.00
#
_symmetry.space_group_name_H-M   'P 1'
#
loop_
_entity.id
_entity.type
_entity.pdbx_description
1 polymer ?
#
loop_
_entity_poly.entity_id
_entity_poly.type
_entity_poly.pdbx_seq_one_letter_code
_entity_poly.pdbx_strand_id
1 'polypeptide(L)'
;MATTRSETANVPKFDDSNFQLWKFSVTILLKAEKLLTIVNGKDTEPEDKKSSEWTAWDTKNSRAQAQKTEISKELLWQKFYEYRMSENAKIAEHISAIELLVKQLKDVDENISNSAICSKVINSLPSKHNAFLTAWDSVS
;
A
#
# COMPACT_ATOMS: atom_id res chain seq x y z
N MET A 1 5.35 -16.60 -25.83
CA MET A 1 5.83 -17.22 -24.57
C MET A 1 5.42 -16.29 -23.45
N ALA A 2 4.68 -16.82 -22.48
CA ALA A 2 4.08 -16.04 -21.40
C ALA A 2 5.18 -15.38 -20.54
N THR A 3 5.14 -14.06 -20.41
CA THR A 3 5.90 -13.35 -19.38
C THR A 3 5.28 -13.74 -18.04
N THR A 4 5.85 -14.77 -17.42
CA THR A 4 5.48 -15.23 -16.10
C THR A 4 5.65 -14.09 -15.10
N ARG A 5 4.52 -13.72 -14.50
CA ARG A 5 4.34 -13.21 -13.12
C ARG A 5 5.66 -13.27 -12.36
N SER A 6 6.23 -12.11 -12.02
CA SER A 6 7.31 -12.06 -11.04
C SER A 6 6.80 -12.84 -9.82
N GLU A 7 7.41 -13.99 -9.55
CA GLU A 7 7.30 -14.65 -8.26
C GLU A 7 7.83 -13.62 -7.27
N THR A 8 6.92 -12.81 -6.74
CA THR A 8 7.18 -11.88 -5.67
C THR A 8 7.76 -12.73 -4.56
N ALA A 9 9.09 -12.66 -4.39
CA ALA A 9 9.77 -13.26 -3.25
C ALA A 9 8.95 -12.90 -2.03
N ASN A 10 8.50 -13.90 -1.27
CA ASN A 10 7.57 -13.72 -0.16
C ASN A 10 8.29 -12.89 0.92
N VAL A 11 8.22 -11.56 0.81
CA VAL A 11 8.86 -10.65 1.75
C VAL A 11 8.06 -10.74 3.05
N PRO A 12 8.65 -11.22 4.15
CA PRO A 12 7.92 -11.32 5.41
C PRO A 12 7.47 -9.93 5.86
N LYS A 13 6.29 -9.80 6.49
CA LYS A 13 5.85 -8.53 7.09
C LYS A 13 6.83 -8.15 8.20
N PHE A 14 7.29 -6.90 8.23
CA PHE A 14 8.20 -6.43 9.27
C PHE A 14 7.49 -6.39 10.63
N ASP A 15 8.11 -6.97 11.66
CA ASP A 15 7.52 -7.12 13.01
C ASP A 15 8.47 -6.67 14.15
N ASP A 16 9.43 -5.79 13.84
CA ASP A 16 10.53 -5.33 14.70
C ASP A 16 11.53 -6.42 15.14
N SER A 17 11.12 -7.68 15.23
CA SER A 17 11.95 -8.83 15.61
C SER A 17 12.68 -9.48 14.43
N ASN A 18 12.16 -9.32 13.20
CA ASN A 18 12.64 -9.99 12.00
C ASN A 18 13.50 -9.11 11.07
N PHE A 19 14.06 -8.01 11.58
CA PHE A 19 14.76 -7.00 10.77
C PHE A 19 15.81 -7.58 9.81
N GLN A 20 16.64 -8.54 10.25
CA GLN A 20 17.68 -9.11 9.39
C GLN A 20 17.11 -9.90 8.21
N LEU A 21 16.08 -10.72 8.47
CA LEU A 21 15.41 -11.51 7.43
C LEU A 21 14.63 -10.59 6.48
N TRP A 22 13.88 -9.62 7.03
CA TRP A 22 13.17 -8.62 6.25
C TRP A 22 14.13 -7.83 5.34
N LYS A 23 15.22 -7.30 5.89
CA LYS A 23 16.24 -6.56 5.15
C LYS A 23 16.86 -7.42 4.05
N PHE A 24 17.17 -8.68 4.34
CA PHE A 24 17.74 -9.61 3.37
C PHE A 24 16.77 -9.87 2.20
N SER A 25 15.50 -10.18 2.50
CA SER A 25 14.46 -10.41 1.49
C SER A 25 14.21 -9.17 0.62
N VAL A 26 14.09 -7.98 1.22
CA VAL A 26 13.95 -6.71 0.49
C VAL A 26 15.20 -6.44 -0.37
N THR A 27 16.39 -6.72 0.15
CA THR A 27 17.64 -6.54 -0.61
C THR A 27 17.71 -7.47 -1.82
N ILE A 28 17.27 -8.73 -1.70
CA ILE A 28 17.20 -9.67 -2.82
C ILE A 28 16.24 -9.16 -3.89
N LEU A 29 15.05 -8.73 -3.49
CA LEU A 29 14.04 -8.21 -4.42
C LEU A 29 14.57 -7.00 -5.20
N LEU A 30 15.15 -6.02 -4.50
CA LEU A 30 15.73 -4.83 -5.12
C LEU A 30 16.93 -5.15 -6.03
N LYS A 31 17.71 -6.20 -5.72
CA LYS A 31 18.80 -6.67 -6.60
C LYS A 31 18.26 -7.36 -7.85
N ALA A 32 17.25 -8.22 -7.71
CA ALA A 32 16.61 -8.92 -8.82
C ALA A 32 16.05 -7.93 -9.85
N GLU A 33 15.43 -6.86 -9.37
CA GLU A 33 14.85 -5.79 -10.19
C GLU A 33 15.87 -4.76 -10.69
N LYS A 34 17.15 -4.90 -10.30
CA LYS A 34 18.24 -3.96 -10.62
C LYS A 34 17.97 -2.52 -10.14
N LEU A 35 17.26 -2.37 -9.03
CA LEU A 35 16.86 -1.08 -8.44
C LEU A 35 17.69 -0.70 -7.21
N LEU A 36 18.41 -1.65 -6.60
CA LEU A 36 19.16 -1.43 -5.35
C LEU A 36 20.18 -0.28 -5.44
N THR A 37 20.80 -0.07 -6.60
CA THR A 37 21.82 0.98 -6.80
C THR A 37 21.22 2.39 -6.85
N ILE A 38 19.99 2.51 -7.35
CA ILE A 38 19.22 3.76 -7.34
C ILE A 38 18.72 4.06 -5.94
N VAL A 39 18.11 3.08 -5.27
CA VAL A 39 17.53 3.26 -3.92
C VAL A 39 18.60 3.64 -2.90
N ASN A 40 19.83 3.11 -3.03
CA ASN A 40 20.95 3.46 -2.15
C ASN A 40 21.74 4.70 -2.60
N GLY A 41 21.32 5.40 -3.65
CA GLY A 41 21.96 6.62 -4.13
C GLY A 41 23.36 6.44 -4.73
N LYS A 42 23.74 5.21 -5.12
CA LYS A 42 25.03 4.94 -5.78
C LYS A 42 25.01 5.30 -7.27
N ASP A 43 23.86 5.17 -7.92
CA ASP A 43 23.64 5.64 -9.28
C ASP A 43 23.10 7.08 -9.21
N THR A 44 23.98 8.08 -9.22
CA THR A 44 23.58 9.49 -9.26
C THR A 44 23.11 9.88 -10.66
N GLU A 45 22.18 10.84 -10.75
CA GLU A 45 21.68 11.36 -12.03
C GLU A 45 22.84 11.83 -12.92
N PRO A 46 22.98 11.32 -14.16
CA PRO A 46 24.00 11.80 -15.09
C PRO A 46 23.75 13.25 -15.50
N GLU A 47 24.81 14.06 -15.64
CA GLU A 47 24.71 15.49 -15.98
C GLU A 47 24.16 15.72 -17.40
N ASP A 48 24.56 14.88 -18.36
CA ASP A 48 24.08 14.95 -19.73
C ASP A 48 22.78 14.16 -19.91
N LYS A 49 21.66 14.89 -19.91
CA LYS A 49 20.30 14.32 -20.04
C LYS A 49 19.99 13.69 -21.40
N LYS A 50 20.92 13.71 -22.36
CA LYS A 50 20.75 13.10 -23.70
C LYS A 50 21.69 11.92 -23.93
N SER A 51 22.56 11.59 -22.98
CA SER A 51 23.45 10.46 -23.11
C SER A 51 22.69 9.13 -23.07
N SER A 52 23.30 8.09 -23.64
CA SER A 52 22.81 6.71 -23.51
C SER A 52 22.80 6.27 -22.04
N GLU A 53 23.70 6.82 -21.22
CA GLU A 53 23.81 6.58 -19.78
C GLU A 53 22.63 7.20 -19.01
N TRP A 54 22.22 8.44 -19.34
CA TRP A 54 21.03 9.06 -18.75
C TRP A 54 19.77 8.31 -19.12
N THR A 55 19.63 7.88 -20.37
CA THR A 55 18.46 7.10 -20.80
C THR A 55 18.35 5.78 -20.03
N ALA A 56 19.49 5.11 -19.79
CA ALA A 56 19.54 3.89 -18.99
C ALA A 56 19.23 4.15 -17.50
N TRP A 57 19.71 5.27 -16.95
CA TRP A 57 19.41 5.71 -15.58
C TRP A 57 17.93 6.06 -15.40
N ASP A 58 17.37 6.87 -16.31
CA ASP A 58 15.97 7.32 -16.30
C ASP A 58 14.99 6.16 -16.40
N THR A 59 15.30 5.17 -17.25
CA THR A 59 14.53 3.93 -17.36
C THR A 59 14.49 3.16 -16.03
N LYS A 60 15.63 3.06 -15.33
CA LYS A 60 15.71 2.37 -14.04
C LYS A 60 15.05 3.18 -12.92
N ASN A 61 15.22 4.50 -12.90
CA ASN A 61 14.62 5.40 -11.92
C ASN A 61 13.09 5.38 -12.02
N SER A 62 12.56 5.43 -13.24
CA SER A 62 11.12 5.30 -13.50
C SER A 62 10.56 3.98 -12.96
N ARG A 63 11.28 2.87 -13.11
CA ARG A 63 10.88 1.56 -12.52
C ARG A 63 10.90 1.59 -10.99
N ALA A 64 11.91 2.21 -10.37
CA ALA A 64 11.97 2.34 -8.92
C ALA A 64 10.79 3.16 -8.37
N GLN A 65 10.45 4.27 -9.03
CA GLN A 65 9.31 5.11 -8.64
C GLN A 65 7.97 4.39 -8.83
N ALA A 66 7.82 3.64 -9.92
CA ALA A 66 6.62 2.83 -10.16
C ALA A 66 6.42 1.78 -9.04
N GLN A 67 7.46 1.00 -8.70
CA GLN A 67 7.36 0.04 -7.60
C GLN A 67 7.05 0.69 -6.25
N LYS A 68 7.67 1.84 -5.95
CA LYS A 68 7.38 2.58 -4.72
C LYS A 68 5.92 3.01 -4.66
N THR A 69 5.35 3.44 -5.78
CA THR A 69 3.95 3.85 -5.88
C THR A 69 3.02 2.66 -5.66
N GLU A 70 3.27 1.53 -6.32
CA GLU A 70 2.48 0.31 -6.16
C GLU A 70 2.52 -0.25 -4.72
N ILE A 71 3.70 -0.28 -4.09
CA ILE A 71 3.83 -0.66 -2.67
C ILE A 71 3.05 0.32 -1.77
N SER A 72 3.08 1.62 -2.08
CA SER A 72 2.34 2.62 -1.31
C SER A 72 0.82 2.41 -1.43
N LYS A 73 0.33 2.06 -2.62
CA LYS A 73 -1.08 1.69 -2.85
C LYS A 73 -1.47 0.43 -2.07
N GLU A 74 -0.66 -0.62 -2.17
CA GLU A 74 -0.90 -1.87 -1.45
C GLU A 74 -0.96 -1.66 0.07
N LEU A 75 -0.06 -0.85 0.62
CA LEU A 75 -0.07 -0.50 2.05
C LEU A 75 -1.30 0.31 2.46
N LEU A 76 -1.79 1.21 1.62
CA LEU A 76 -3.03 1.95 1.88
C LEU A 76 -4.23 1.01 1.89
N TRP A 77 -4.29 0.07 0.95
CA TRP A 77 -5.32 -0.98 0.95
C TRP A 77 -5.24 -1.87 2.18
N GLN A 78 -4.05 -2.29 2.59
CA GLN A 78 -3.85 -3.05 3.83
C GLN A 78 -4.39 -2.29 5.04
N LYS A 79 -4.03 -1.01 5.18
CA LYS A 79 -4.54 -0.16 6.26
C LYS A 79 -6.07 -0.05 6.22
N PHE A 80 -6.64 0.13 5.02
CA PHE A 80 -8.09 0.19 4.84
C PHE A 80 -8.77 -1.10 5.29
N TYR A 81 -8.28 -2.28 4.90
CA TYR A 81 -8.91 -3.56 5.27
C TYR A 81 -8.68 -3.94 6.74
N GLU A 82 -7.49 -3.70 7.29
CA GLU A 82 -7.14 -4.00 8.68
C GLU A 82 -7.82 -3.04 9.67
N TYR A 83 -8.12 -1.81 9.26
CA TYR A 83 -8.73 -0.83 10.15
C TYR A 83 -10.02 -1.33 10.79
N ARG A 84 -10.11 -1.19 12.12
CA ARG A 84 -11.28 -1.45 12.96
C ARG A 84 -11.42 -0.29 13.94
N MET A 85 -12.66 0.05 14.28
CA MET A 85 -12.95 1.06 15.28
C MET A 85 -12.54 0.55 16.68
N SER A 86 -11.91 1.41 17.47
CA SER A 86 -11.63 1.11 18.88
C SER A 86 -12.92 1.09 19.70
N GLU A 87 -12.97 0.25 20.74
CA GLU A 87 -14.13 0.18 21.65
C GLU A 87 -14.45 1.51 22.34
N ASN A 88 -13.49 2.42 22.47
CA ASN A 88 -13.69 3.71 23.15
C ASN A 88 -13.82 4.92 22.21
N ALA A 89 -13.63 4.73 20.90
CA ALA A 89 -13.74 5.81 19.92
C ALA A 89 -15.22 6.22 19.70
N LYS A 90 -15.44 7.44 19.22
CA LYS A 90 -16.77 7.88 18.76
C LYS A 90 -17.00 7.46 17.30
N ILE A 91 -18.26 7.23 16.93
CA ILE A 91 -18.63 6.88 15.54
C ILE A 91 -18.20 7.97 14.54
N ALA A 92 -18.28 9.25 14.93
CA ALA A 92 -17.82 10.35 14.07
C ALA A 92 -16.30 10.30 13.80
N GLU A 93 -15.49 9.96 14.80
CA GLU A 93 -14.04 9.78 14.65
C GLU A 93 -13.73 8.56 13.78
N HIS A 94 -14.54 7.50 13.91
CA HIS A 94 -14.44 6.31 13.08
C HIS A 94 -14.72 6.60 11.60
N ILE A 95 -15.81 7.29 11.29
CA ILE A 95 -16.17 7.70 9.93
C ILE A 95 -15.06 8.60 9.36
N SER A 96 -14.59 9.58 10.14
CA SER A 96 -13.51 10.49 9.71
C SER A 96 -12.22 9.74 9.36
N ALA A 97 -11.86 8.70 10.13
CA ALA A 97 -10.69 7.88 9.85
C ALA A 97 -10.83 7.05 8.57
N ILE A 98 -12.03 6.50 8.30
CA ILE A 98 -12.31 5.78 7.04
C ILE A 98 -12.28 6.75 5.86
N GLU A 99 -12.91 7.91 5.97
CA GLU A 99 -12.89 8.95 4.93
C GLU A 99 -11.47 9.40 4.62
N LEU A 100 -10.61 9.52 5.64
CA LEU A 100 -9.19 9.83 5.44
C LEU A 100 -8.48 8.74 4.63
N LEU A 101 -8.69 7.46 4.95
CA LEU A 101 -8.10 6.34 4.21
C LEU A 101 -8.63 6.28 2.77
N VAL A 102 -9.93 6.52 2.56
CA VAL A 102 -10.55 6.62 1.23
C VAL A 102 -9.95 7.78 0.44
N LYS A 103 -9.73 8.94 1.09
CA LYS A 103 -9.09 10.10 0.45
C LYS A 103 -7.67 9.76 0.01
N GLN A 104 -6.88 9.13 0.88
CA GLN A 104 -5.53 8.71 0.54
C GLN A 104 -5.49 7.72 -0.63
N LEU A 105 -6.47 6.82 -0.72
CA LEU A 105 -6.63 5.91 -1.85
C LEU A 105 -7.00 6.68 -3.14
N LYS A 106 -7.89 7.67 -3.05
CA LYS A 106 -8.21 8.56 -4.20
C LYS A 106 -7.01 9.37 -4.68
N ASP A 107 -6.17 9.85 -3.76
CA ASP A 107 -4.96 10.61 -4.08
C ASP A 107 -3.93 9.76 -4.85
N VAL A 108 -4.03 8.43 -4.82
CA VAL A 108 -3.23 7.47 -5.60
C VAL A 108 -3.99 6.83 -6.76
N ASP A 109 -5.07 7.47 -7.22
CA ASP A 109 -5.92 7.05 -8.34
C ASP A 109 -6.72 5.75 -8.10
N GLU A 110 -6.91 5.36 -6.83
CA GLU A 110 -7.75 4.22 -6.43
C GLU A 110 -9.14 4.71 -6.03
N ASN A 111 -10.14 4.49 -6.87
CA ASN A 111 -11.50 4.93 -6.61
C ASN A 111 -12.35 3.85 -5.91
N ILE A 112 -12.95 4.20 -4.79
CA ILE A 112 -13.75 3.29 -3.96
C ILE A 112 -15.22 3.69 -4.07
N SER A 113 -16.10 2.70 -4.28
CA SER A 113 -17.54 2.95 -4.36
C SER A 113 -18.11 3.34 -2.99
N ASN A 114 -19.12 4.22 -2.99
CA ASN A 114 -19.82 4.60 -1.76
C ASN A 114 -20.41 3.39 -1.03
N SER A 115 -20.88 2.39 -1.78
CA SER A 115 -21.37 1.12 -1.21
C SER A 115 -20.27 0.40 -0.42
N ALA A 116 -19.07 0.27 -0.99
CA ALA A 116 -17.95 -0.37 -0.30
C ALA A 116 -17.50 0.43 0.93
N ILE A 117 -17.58 1.76 0.89
CA ILE A 117 -17.29 2.63 2.05
C ILE A 117 -18.33 2.38 3.15
N CYS A 118 -19.62 2.37 2.82
CA CYS A 118 -20.68 2.08 3.79
C CYS A 118 -20.52 0.69 4.42
N SER A 119 -20.30 -0.35 3.59
CA SER A 119 -20.02 -1.70 4.08
C SER A 119 -18.77 -1.73 4.97
N LYS A 120 -17.73 -0.96 4.63
CA LYS A 120 -16.54 -0.87 5.47
C LYS A 120 -16.88 -0.31 6.84
N VAL A 121 -17.56 0.83 6.91
CA VAL A 121 -17.98 1.48 8.17
C VAL A 121 -18.71 0.49 9.07
N ILE A 122 -19.74 -0.17 8.52
CA ILE A 122 -20.57 -1.14 9.23
C ILE A 122 -19.72 -2.32 9.75
N ASN A 123 -18.90 -2.93 8.88
CA ASN A 123 -18.09 -4.10 9.23
C ASN A 123 -16.89 -3.81 10.13
N SER A 124 -16.54 -2.53 10.34
CA SER A 124 -15.47 -2.14 11.25
C SER A 124 -15.93 -1.65 12.61
N LEU A 125 -17.25 -1.61 12.88
CA LEU A 125 -17.79 -1.29 14.19
C LEU A 125 -17.49 -2.41 15.22
N PRO A 126 -17.26 -2.07 16.50
CA PRO A 126 -17.11 -3.04 17.56
C PRO A 126 -18.46 -3.68 17.91
N SER A 127 -18.41 -4.87 18.48
CA SER A 127 -19.57 -5.72 18.82
C SER A 127 -20.61 -5.04 19.72
N LYS A 128 -20.24 -4.01 20.48
CA LYS A 128 -21.18 -3.19 21.27
C LYS A 128 -22.26 -2.50 20.42
N HIS A 129 -22.08 -2.39 19.10
CA HIS A 129 -23.07 -1.83 18.17
C HIS A 129 -23.86 -2.92 17.41
N ASN A 130 -23.80 -4.19 17.83
CA ASN A 130 -24.53 -5.28 17.17
C ASN A 130 -26.03 -5.00 17.02
N ALA A 131 -26.67 -4.35 18.00
CA ALA A 131 -28.08 -3.97 17.89
C ALA A 131 -28.36 -3.03 16.70
N PHE A 132 -27.43 -2.11 16.41
CA PHE A 132 -27.51 -1.24 15.24
C PHE A 132 -27.27 -2.03 13.94
N LEU A 133 -26.28 -2.93 13.92
CA LEU A 133 -26.01 -3.80 12.77
C LEU A 133 -27.23 -4.67 12.41
N THR A 134 -27.84 -5.30 13.41
CA THR A 134 -29.05 -6.12 13.22
C THR A 134 -30.22 -5.29 12.69
N ALA A 135 -30.39 -4.07 13.21
CA ALA A 135 -31.41 -3.17 12.68
C ALA A 135 -31.11 -2.78 11.23
N TRP A 136 -29.86 -2.45 10.90
CA TRP A 136 -29.44 -2.07 9.55
C TRP A 136 -29.64 -3.19 8.53
N ASP A 137 -29.24 -4.42 8.85
CA ASP A 137 -29.42 -5.60 7.99
C ASP A 137 -30.90 -5.92 7.73
N SER A 138 -31.81 -5.46 8.59
CA SER A 138 -33.25 -5.69 8.42
C SER A 138 -33.95 -4.72 7.47
N VAL A 139 -33.31 -3.59 7.14
CA VAL A 139 -33.89 -2.54 6.27
C VAL A 139 -33.14 -2.36 4.95
N SER A 140 -31.97 -2.98 4.80
CA SER A 140 -31.22 -3.07 3.54
C SER A 140 -31.69 -4.23 2.68
#